data_AF-A0A3N2CWW8-F1
#
_entry.id   AF-A0A3N2CWW8-F1
#
_cell.length_a   1.000
_cell.length_b   1.000
_cell.length_c   1.000
_cell.angle_alpha   90.00
_cell.angle_beta   90.00
_cell.angle_gamma   90.00
#
_symmetry.space_group_name_H-M   'P 1'
#
loop_
_entity.id
_entity.type
_entity.pdbx_description
1 polymer ?
#
loop_
_entity_poly.entity_id
_entity_poly.type
_entity_poly.pdbx_seq_one_letter_code
_entity_poly.pdbx_strand_id
1 'polypeptide(L)'
;MLGYRGHAGWRDMSEYAVHFTKDGAGGTDGYMSMMSILSQGYLKPSGPFGVAAELDFLGSAQKSVCLSEVPLDQLARVVEHRSEYGIGFKQTVLIEKGGARVWYVNEPSLLAEFWRKITAEQGALRDTDAELWRATPFVDLASESALFSRYEWEREWRVPGGLTFKPSDVAFLFIPEALHGAAKSFFIDVKLERLGPHYSCPLLDAAWPEDQLQEAFARVED
;
A
#
# COMPACT_ATOMS: atom_id res chain seq x y z
N MET A 1 -3.99 -12.28 14.48
CA MET A 1 -3.59 -13.53 13.76
C MET A 1 -3.25 -13.21 12.29
N LEU A 2 -2.20 -13.79 11.68
CA LEU A 2 -1.80 -13.46 10.28
C LEU A 2 -2.66 -14.12 9.17
N GLY A 3 -3.52 -15.08 9.51
CA GLY A 3 -4.31 -15.82 8.53
C GLY A 3 -5.48 -15.02 7.97
N TYR A 4 -5.92 -15.34 6.75
CA TYR A 4 -7.05 -14.64 6.12
C TYR A 4 -8.39 -14.92 6.83
N ARG A 5 -9.14 -13.87 7.18
CA ARG A 5 -10.45 -13.94 7.85
C ARG A 5 -10.46 -14.79 9.13
N GLY A 6 -9.38 -14.72 9.91
CA GLY A 6 -9.22 -15.51 11.12
C GLY A 6 -8.88 -16.99 10.89
N HIS A 7 -8.57 -17.39 9.64
CA HIS A 7 -8.10 -18.75 9.32
C HIS A 7 -6.58 -18.80 9.25
N ALA A 8 -5.92 -19.22 10.34
CA ALA A 8 -4.45 -19.34 10.44
C ALA A 8 -3.77 -20.17 9.33
N GLY A 9 -4.51 -21.06 8.66
CA GLY A 9 -3.99 -21.91 7.59
C GLY A 9 -4.08 -21.31 6.18
N TRP A 10 -4.77 -20.18 5.99
CA TRP A 10 -4.92 -19.53 4.68
C TRP A 10 -3.83 -18.49 4.52
N ARG A 11 -2.68 -18.97 4.05
CA ARG A 11 -1.38 -18.26 4.08
C ARG A 11 -0.98 -17.62 2.76
N ASP A 12 -1.68 -17.93 1.68
CA ASP A 12 -1.51 -17.27 0.38
C ASP A 12 -2.18 -15.88 0.35
N MET A 13 -2.84 -15.49 1.45
CA MET A 13 -3.53 -14.21 1.57
C MET A 13 -3.30 -13.56 2.93
N SER A 14 -2.86 -12.30 2.89
CA SER A 14 -2.84 -11.41 4.05
C SER A 14 -4.15 -10.64 4.14
N GLU A 15 -4.62 -10.31 5.35
CA GLU A 15 -5.70 -9.33 5.54
C GLU A 15 -5.21 -7.88 5.49
N TYR A 16 -3.92 -7.71 5.25
CA TYR A 16 -3.23 -6.43 5.31
C TYR A 16 -2.59 -6.10 3.97
N ALA A 17 -2.49 -4.80 3.68
CA ALA A 17 -1.61 -4.30 2.63
C ALA A 17 -0.68 -3.23 3.23
N VAL A 18 0.54 -3.16 2.70
CA VAL A 18 1.62 -2.38 3.29
C VAL A 18 2.10 -1.33 2.31
N HIS A 19 2.19 -0.09 2.75
CA HIS A 19 2.91 0.95 2.03
C HIS A 19 4.36 0.98 2.50
N PHE A 20 5.29 0.47 1.69
CA PHE A 20 6.72 0.63 1.95
C PHE A 20 7.20 1.99 1.49
N THR A 21 7.97 2.65 2.35
CA THR A 21 8.67 3.86 1.95
C THR A 21 9.90 3.49 1.13
N LYS A 22 10.40 4.44 0.35
CA LYS A 22 11.56 4.27 -0.51
C LYS A 22 12.58 5.34 -0.16
N ASP A 23 13.85 4.98 -0.22
CA ASP A 23 14.93 5.96 -0.18
C ASP A 23 14.79 6.92 -1.37
N GLY A 24 14.69 8.20 -1.06
CA GLY A 24 14.52 9.27 -2.04
C GLY A 24 15.82 9.60 -2.75
N ALA A 25 15.73 10.07 -4.00
CA ALA A 25 16.84 10.75 -4.65
C ALA A 25 17.24 11.98 -3.81
N GLY A 26 18.53 12.11 -3.48
CA GLY A 26 19.02 13.17 -2.60
C GLY A 26 19.20 12.78 -1.11
N GLY A 27 19.13 11.49 -0.78
CA GLY A 27 19.50 10.99 0.56
C GLY A 27 18.38 11.08 1.61
N THR A 28 17.12 11.19 1.19
CA THR A 28 15.98 11.05 2.12
C THR A 28 15.81 9.58 2.47
N ASP A 29 16.16 9.23 3.70
CA ASP A 29 16.01 7.89 4.28
C ASP A 29 14.53 7.47 4.34
N GLY A 30 14.23 6.21 4.01
CA GLY A 30 12.93 5.59 4.19
C GLY A 30 12.33 5.78 5.58
N TYR A 31 13.16 5.83 6.63
CA TYR A 31 12.74 6.17 7.99
C TYR A 31 12.11 7.56 8.07
N MET A 32 12.81 8.59 7.55
CA MET A 32 12.36 9.97 7.59
C MET A 32 11.06 10.16 6.79
N SER A 33 10.94 9.44 5.67
CA SER A 33 9.71 9.40 4.88
C SER A 33 8.54 8.82 5.69
N MET A 34 8.76 7.69 6.37
CA MET A 34 7.74 7.05 7.20
C MET A 34 7.32 7.97 8.36
N MET A 35 8.27 8.58 9.05
CA MET A 35 7.97 9.49 10.16
C MET A 35 7.20 10.74 9.71
N SER A 36 7.52 11.28 8.52
CA SER A 36 6.76 12.38 7.92
C SER A 36 5.30 11.97 7.65
N ILE A 37 5.09 10.79 7.06
CA ILE A 37 3.75 10.23 6.79
C ILE A 37 2.96 10.03 8.10
N LEU A 38 3.59 9.43 9.12
CA LEU A 38 2.98 9.15 10.42
C LEU A 38 2.63 10.43 11.18
N SER A 39 3.46 11.47 11.08
CA SER A 39 3.20 12.78 11.68
C SER A 39 2.01 13.49 11.01
N GLN A 40 1.90 13.38 9.68
CA GLN A 40 0.82 14.01 8.91
C GLN A 40 -0.49 13.21 8.94
N GLY A 41 -0.45 11.90 9.19
CA GLY A 41 -1.60 11.02 9.01
C GLY A 41 -2.05 10.95 7.55
N TYR A 42 -1.11 11.10 6.61
CA TYR A 42 -1.43 11.20 5.19
C TYR A 42 -0.34 10.57 4.31
N LEU A 43 -0.79 9.68 3.44
CA LEU A 43 -0.02 9.14 2.34
C LEU A 43 -0.37 9.91 1.07
N LYS A 44 0.62 10.64 0.54
CA LYS A 44 0.48 11.40 -0.70
C LYS A 44 0.40 10.44 -1.89
N PRO A 45 -0.57 10.61 -2.81
CA PRO A 45 -0.62 9.77 -4.00
C PRO A 45 0.58 10.09 -4.91
N SER A 46 1.10 9.05 -5.54
CA SER A 46 2.24 9.15 -6.47
C SER A 46 1.74 9.22 -7.91
N GLY A 47 2.52 8.75 -8.91
CA GLY A 47 2.26 8.94 -10.35
C GLY A 47 0.83 8.61 -10.82
N PRO A 48 0.47 9.00 -12.05
CA PRO A 48 -0.77 8.51 -12.64
C PRO A 48 -0.68 7.00 -12.88
N PHE A 49 -1.78 6.29 -12.61
CA PHE A 49 -1.87 4.84 -12.71
C PHE A 49 -3.12 4.41 -13.48
N GLY A 50 -3.16 3.17 -13.93
CA GLY A 50 -4.30 2.61 -14.61
C GLY A 50 -4.27 2.77 -16.13
N VAL A 51 -5.26 2.19 -16.79
CA VAL A 51 -5.42 2.21 -18.26
C VAL A 51 -5.64 3.62 -18.82
N ALA A 52 -5.98 4.59 -17.97
CA ALA A 52 -6.14 5.99 -18.30
C ALA A 52 -4.99 6.89 -17.80
N ALA A 53 -3.87 6.32 -17.34
CA ALA A 53 -2.75 7.08 -16.77
C ALA A 53 -2.17 8.14 -17.72
N GLU A 54 -2.18 7.87 -19.02
CA GLU A 54 -1.64 8.74 -20.08
C GLU A 54 -2.61 9.88 -20.48
N LEU A 55 -3.81 9.95 -19.87
CA LEU A 55 -4.79 11.00 -20.16
C LEU A 55 -4.60 12.21 -19.25
N ASP A 56 -3.78 13.18 -19.68
CA ASP A 56 -3.41 14.36 -18.89
C ASP A 56 -4.58 15.15 -18.31
N PHE A 57 -5.73 15.19 -19.00
CA PHE A 57 -6.90 15.95 -18.57
C PHE A 57 -7.56 15.39 -17.30
N LEU A 58 -7.25 14.15 -16.92
CA LEU A 58 -7.70 13.55 -15.66
C LEU A 58 -6.83 13.98 -14.47
N GLY A 59 -5.63 14.51 -14.71
CA GLY A 59 -4.77 15.11 -13.70
C GLY A 59 -4.57 14.24 -12.45
N SER A 60 -4.98 14.74 -11.28
CA SER A 60 -4.82 14.04 -10.00
C SER A 60 -5.77 12.86 -9.81
N ALA A 61 -6.82 12.71 -10.63
CA ALA A 61 -7.80 11.63 -10.49
C ALA A 61 -7.18 10.23 -10.72
N GLN A 62 -6.10 10.15 -11.50
CA GLN A 62 -5.38 8.90 -11.73
C GLN A 62 -4.20 8.69 -10.77
N LYS A 63 -3.90 9.67 -9.90
CA LYS A 63 -2.81 9.55 -8.93
C LYS A 63 -3.26 8.72 -7.74
N SER A 64 -2.48 7.70 -7.39
CA SER A 64 -2.83 6.76 -6.32
C SER A 64 -1.71 6.55 -5.31
N VAL A 65 -2.11 6.23 -4.08
CA VAL A 65 -1.23 5.55 -3.12
C VAL A 65 -1.24 4.07 -3.47
N CYS A 66 -0.07 3.45 -3.57
CA CYS A 66 0.07 2.02 -3.82
C CYS A 66 0.49 1.30 -2.54
N LEU A 67 -0.07 0.11 -2.32
CA LEU A 67 0.25 -0.77 -1.20
C LEU A 67 0.41 -2.21 -1.72
N SER A 68 1.23 -2.98 -1.01
CA SER A 68 1.57 -4.36 -1.34
C SER A 68 0.81 -5.33 -0.44
N GLU A 69 0.03 -6.24 -1.01
CA GLU A 69 -0.53 -7.40 -0.31
C GLU A 69 0.25 -8.66 -0.71
N VAL A 70 1.02 -9.18 0.24
CA VAL A 70 1.67 -10.49 0.20
C VAL A 70 1.64 -11.09 1.60
N PRO A 71 1.87 -12.40 1.75
CA PRO A 71 2.09 -12.98 3.08
C PRO A 71 3.20 -12.20 3.81
N LEU A 72 2.97 -11.84 5.08
CA LEU A 72 3.86 -10.89 5.77
C LEU A 72 5.29 -11.44 5.94
N ASP A 73 5.44 -12.76 6.00
CA ASP A 73 6.72 -13.48 6.05
C ASP A 73 7.48 -13.46 4.70
N GLN A 74 6.84 -13.04 3.61
CA GLN A 74 7.44 -12.94 2.27
C GLN A 74 7.80 -11.50 1.89
N LEU A 75 7.61 -10.54 2.80
CA LEU A 75 7.82 -9.11 2.55
C LEU A 75 9.28 -8.70 2.39
N ALA A 76 10.23 -9.52 2.85
CA ALA A 76 11.66 -9.30 2.61
C ALA A 76 11.98 -9.08 1.12
N ARG A 77 11.25 -9.74 0.21
CA ARG A 77 11.40 -9.57 -1.25
C ARG A 77 10.95 -8.18 -1.75
N VAL A 78 10.01 -7.54 -1.05
CA VAL A 78 9.57 -6.17 -1.36
C VAL A 78 10.61 -5.17 -0.85
N VAL A 79 11.19 -5.43 0.32
CA VAL A 79 12.25 -4.62 0.93
C VAL A 79 13.48 -4.52 0.03
N GLU A 80 13.87 -5.59 -0.68
CA GLU A 80 14.99 -5.57 -1.64
C GLU A 80 14.89 -4.47 -2.72
N HIS A 81 13.67 -3.98 -3.00
CA HIS A 81 13.41 -2.95 -4.00
C HIS A 81 12.85 -1.65 -3.40
N ARG A 82 12.78 -1.58 -2.07
CA ARG A 82 12.24 -0.47 -1.26
C ARG A 82 13.17 -0.24 -0.06
N SER A 83 12.63 0.26 1.05
CA SER A 83 13.33 0.33 2.34
C SER A 83 12.72 -0.68 3.33
N GLU A 84 13.37 -0.88 4.47
CA GLU A 84 12.88 -1.72 5.58
C GLU A 84 11.70 -1.10 6.34
N TYR A 85 11.28 0.12 5.96
CA TYR A 85 10.24 0.88 6.64
C TYR A 85 8.91 0.81 5.88
N GLY A 86 7.83 0.54 6.61
CA GLY A 86 6.51 0.41 6.00
C GLY A 86 5.36 0.58 6.98
N ILE A 87 4.18 0.92 6.44
CA ILE A 87 2.97 1.15 7.22
C ILE A 87 1.90 0.17 6.76
N GLY A 88 1.47 -0.69 7.67
CA GLY A 88 0.46 -1.73 7.41
C GLY A 88 -0.95 -1.26 7.73
N PHE A 89 -1.89 -1.55 6.82
CA PHE A 89 -3.30 -1.27 6.99
C PHE A 89 -4.13 -2.53 6.79
N LYS A 90 -5.24 -2.66 7.53
CA LYS A 90 -6.26 -3.67 7.21
C LYS A 90 -6.91 -3.34 5.88
N GLN A 91 -7.21 -4.37 5.08
CA GLN A 91 -7.91 -4.19 3.80
C GLN A 91 -9.26 -3.50 3.95
N THR A 92 -9.98 -3.74 5.07
CA THR A 92 -11.25 -3.06 5.37
C THR A 92 -11.09 -1.55 5.46
N VAL A 93 -10.01 -1.07 6.09
CA VAL A 93 -9.68 0.37 6.15
C VAL A 93 -9.44 0.90 4.75
N LEU A 94 -8.70 0.18 3.90
CA LEU A 94 -8.43 0.62 2.53
C LEU A 94 -9.73 0.72 1.71
N ILE A 95 -10.61 -0.27 1.83
CA ILE A 95 -11.92 -0.27 1.16
C ILE A 95 -12.77 0.93 1.60
N GLU A 96 -12.82 1.22 2.90
CA GLU A 96 -13.53 2.40 3.43
C GLU A 96 -12.99 3.72 2.89
N LYS A 97 -11.71 3.76 2.49
CA LYS A 97 -11.05 4.94 1.89
C LYS A 97 -11.15 4.96 0.36
N GLY A 98 -11.95 4.09 -0.24
CA GLY A 98 -12.13 3.99 -1.69
C GLY A 98 -10.99 3.24 -2.39
N GLY A 99 -10.19 2.49 -1.64
CA GLY A 99 -9.15 1.64 -2.19
C GLY A 99 -9.65 0.29 -2.67
N ALA A 100 -8.92 -0.30 -3.61
CA ALA A 100 -9.19 -1.62 -4.15
C ALA A 100 -7.91 -2.29 -4.66
N ARG A 101 -7.99 -3.60 -4.88
CA ARG A 101 -6.95 -4.37 -5.58
C ARG A 101 -6.87 -3.94 -7.04
N VAL A 102 -5.66 -3.92 -7.57
CA VAL A 102 -5.42 -3.69 -9.00
C VAL A 102 -5.75 -4.94 -9.78
N TRP A 103 -6.45 -4.77 -10.89
CA TRP A 103 -6.68 -5.78 -11.90
C TRP A 103 -5.66 -5.63 -13.01
N TYR A 104 -4.69 -6.55 -13.03
CA TYR A 104 -3.79 -6.71 -14.16
C TYR A 104 -4.49 -7.50 -15.26
N VAL A 105 -4.69 -6.87 -16.40
CA VAL A 105 -5.30 -7.43 -17.60
C VAL A 105 -4.20 -7.80 -18.57
N ASN A 106 -4.03 -9.09 -18.83
CA ASN A 106 -2.99 -9.58 -19.72
C ASN A 106 -3.15 -9.04 -21.15
N GLU A 107 -2.04 -8.68 -21.76
CA GLU A 107 -1.94 -8.26 -23.15
C GLU A 107 -1.07 -9.22 -23.96
N PRO A 108 -1.51 -9.59 -25.17
CA PRO A 108 -2.78 -9.22 -25.81
C PRO A 108 -3.98 -10.02 -25.25
N SER A 109 -5.16 -9.39 -25.14
CA SER A 109 -6.44 -10.09 -24.86
C SER A 109 -7.66 -9.26 -25.28
N LEU A 110 -8.80 -9.93 -25.51
CA LEU A 110 -10.09 -9.26 -25.79
C LEU A 110 -10.48 -8.26 -24.69
N LEU A 111 -10.12 -8.54 -23.45
CA LEU A 111 -10.41 -7.68 -22.32
C LEU A 111 -9.52 -6.43 -22.31
N ALA A 112 -8.24 -6.58 -22.67
CA ALA A 112 -7.36 -5.43 -22.85
C ALA A 112 -7.86 -4.53 -24.00
N GLU A 113 -8.28 -5.12 -25.12
CA GLU A 113 -8.89 -4.40 -26.24
C GLU A 113 -10.16 -3.64 -25.82
N PHE A 114 -11.02 -4.28 -25.01
CA PHE A 114 -12.20 -3.63 -24.43
C PHE A 114 -11.83 -2.40 -23.60
N TRP A 115 -10.89 -2.54 -22.66
CA TRP A 115 -10.46 -1.44 -21.80
C TRP A 115 -9.81 -0.29 -22.58
N ARG A 116 -8.98 -0.61 -23.60
CA ARG A 116 -8.42 0.40 -24.51
C ARG A 116 -9.52 1.14 -25.27
N LYS A 117 -10.47 0.39 -25.83
CA LYS A 117 -11.58 0.96 -26.62
C LYS A 117 -12.44 1.90 -25.77
N ILE A 118 -12.95 1.42 -24.62
CA ILE A 118 -13.85 2.22 -23.79
C ILE A 118 -13.15 3.46 -23.21
N THR A 119 -11.87 3.33 -22.83
CA THR A 119 -11.05 4.45 -22.35
C THR A 119 -10.81 5.48 -23.45
N ALA A 120 -10.55 5.04 -24.69
CA ALA A 120 -10.38 5.94 -25.83
C ALA A 120 -11.67 6.65 -26.23
N GLU A 121 -12.80 5.92 -26.27
CA GLU A 121 -14.12 6.48 -26.60
C GLU A 121 -14.54 7.53 -25.58
N GLN A 122 -14.41 7.25 -24.28
CA GLN A 122 -14.70 8.22 -23.22
C GLN A 122 -13.67 9.36 -23.19
N GLY A 123 -12.39 9.08 -23.46
CA GLY A 123 -11.32 10.06 -23.50
C GLY A 123 -11.53 11.11 -24.59
N ALA A 124 -12.13 10.73 -25.72
CA ALA A 124 -12.50 11.64 -26.80
C ALA A 124 -13.57 12.66 -26.40
N LEU A 125 -14.47 12.29 -25.46
CA LEU A 125 -15.50 13.19 -24.94
C LEU A 125 -14.92 14.21 -23.94
N ARG A 126 -13.80 13.88 -23.29
CA ARG A 126 -13.14 14.68 -22.24
C ARG A 126 -14.08 15.07 -21.08
N ASP A 127 -15.13 14.29 -20.85
CA ASP A 127 -16.01 14.42 -19.70
C ASP A 127 -15.29 13.92 -18.46
N THR A 128 -14.81 14.82 -17.61
CA THR A 128 -14.07 14.46 -16.38
C THR A 128 -14.95 13.82 -15.30
N ASP A 129 -16.27 13.92 -15.42
CA ASP A 129 -17.21 13.40 -14.42
C ASP A 129 -17.70 11.98 -14.73
N ALA A 130 -17.27 11.40 -15.87
CA ALA A 130 -17.64 10.06 -16.25
C ALA A 130 -17.21 9.02 -15.19
N GLU A 131 -18.15 8.18 -14.76
CA GLU A 131 -17.91 7.18 -13.70
C GLU A 131 -16.78 6.21 -14.04
N LEU A 132 -16.51 5.97 -15.33
CA LEU A 132 -15.42 5.13 -15.81
C LEU A 132 -14.08 5.51 -15.16
N TRP A 133 -13.80 6.81 -15.02
CA TRP A 133 -12.53 7.32 -14.50
C TRP A 133 -12.26 6.96 -13.05
N ARG A 134 -13.30 6.56 -12.30
CA ARG A 134 -13.17 6.06 -10.93
C ARG A 134 -12.67 4.61 -10.90
N ALA A 135 -12.91 3.85 -11.97
CA ALA A 135 -12.46 2.46 -12.09
C ALA A 135 -11.07 2.35 -12.72
N THR A 136 -10.70 3.28 -13.61
CA THR A 136 -9.45 3.19 -14.38
C THR A 136 -8.18 3.10 -13.54
N PRO A 137 -8.02 3.75 -12.37
CA PRO A 137 -6.80 3.60 -11.56
C PRO A 137 -6.54 2.17 -11.10
N PHE A 138 -7.58 1.33 -11.05
CA PHE A 138 -7.51 -0.06 -10.60
C PHE A 138 -7.34 -1.07 -11.73
N VAL A 139 -7.17 -0.63 -12.98
CA VAL A 139 -7.03 -1.54 -14.12
C VAL A 139 -5.76 -1.22 -14.86
N ASP A 140 -4.80 -2.13 -14.84
CA ASP A 140 -3.56 -2.00 -15.57
C ASP A 140 -3.49 -3.03 -16.69
N LEU A 141 -2.98 -2.61 -17.84
CA LEU A 141 -2.76 -3.52 -18.96
C LEU A 141 -1.34 -4.08 -18.87
N ALA A 142 -1.24 -5.38 -18.59
CA ALA A 142 0.01 -6.08 -18.35
C ALA A 142 0.52 -6.75 -19.63
N SER A 143 1.59 -6.23 -20.22
CA SER A 143 2.31 -6.88 -21.32
C SER A 143 3.53 -7.64 -20.82
N GLU A 144 3.97 -8.69 -21.53
CA GLU A 144 5.21 -9.43 -21.21
C GLU A 144 6.46 -8.53 -21.21
N SER A 145 6.44 -7.42 -21.96
CA SER A 145 7.51 -6.43 -22.03
C SER A 145 7.47 -5.38 -20.91
N ALA A 146 6.37 -5.31 -20.16
CA ALA A 146 6.26 -4.39 -19.06
C ALA A 146 7.02 -4.90 -17.83
N LEU A 147 7.38 -3.98 -16.94
CA LEU A 147 7.93 -4.29 -15.61
C LEU A 147 7.03 -5.22 -14.77
N PHE A 148 5.81 -5.51 -15.24
CA PHE A 148 4.79 -6.37 -14.62
C PHE A 148 5.25 -7.78 -14.25
N SER A 149 6.05 -8.44 -15.09
CA SER A 149 6.53 -9.80 -14.81
C SER A 149 7.36 -9.91 -13.51
N ARG A 150 7.84 -8.78 -12.96
CA ARG A 150 8.61 -8.76 -11.71
C ARG A 150 7.76 -8.78 -10.44
N TYR A 151 6.47 -8.50 -10.55
CA TYR A 151 5.58 -8.28 -9.40
C TYR A 151 4.31 -9.15 -9.42
N GLU A 152 4.19 -10.15 -10.31
CA GLU A 152 3.02 -11.04 -10.39
C GLU A 152 2.75 -11.85 -9.10
N TRP A 153 3.77 -11.99 -8.25
CA TRP A 153 3.66 -12.62 -6.94
C TRP A 153 3.09 -11.69 -5.86
N GLU A 154 2.98 -10.40 -6.14
CA GLU A 154 2.42 -9.36 -5.28
C GLU A 154 1.02 -8.96 -5.76
N ARG A 155 0.08 -8.79 -4.82
CA ARG A 155 -1.21 -8.15 -5.13
C ARG A 155 -1.13 -6.67 -4.76
N GLU A 156 -1.08 -5.81 -5.78
CA GLU A 156 -1.11 -4.36 -5.56
C GLU A 156 -2.51 -3.90 -5.15
N TRP A 157 -2.56 -3.00 -4.18
CA TRP A 157 -3.71 -2.20 -3.80
C TRP A 157 -3.46 -0.74 -4.15
N ARG A 158 -4.50 -0.04 -4.59
CA ARG A 158 -4.45 1.41 -4.82
C ARG A 158 -5.50 2.14 -4.00
N VAL A 159 -5.19 3.37 -3.61
CA VAL A 159 -6.13 4.36 -3.06
C VAL A 159 -5.99 5.65 -3.88
N PRO A 160 -6.91 5.91 -4.83
CA PRO A 160 -6.87 7.13 -5.64
C PRO A 160 -7.03 8.39 -4.80
N GLY A 161 -6.32 9.47 -5.15
CA GLY A 161 -6.44 10.77 -4.49
C GLY A 161 -5.70 10.92 -3.16
N GLY A 162 -5.09 9.85 -2.64
CA GLY A 162 -4.35 9.87 -1.37
C GLY A 162 -5.04 9.09 -0.27
N LEU A 163 -4.32 8.79 0.80
CA LEU A 163 -4.84 8.04 1.94
C LEU A 163 -4.63 8.83 3.23
N THR A 164 -5.71 9.43 3.74
CA THR A 164 -5.75 10.04 5.08
C THR A 164 -6.19 9.00 6.11
N PHE A 165 -5.42 8.90 7.20
CA PHE A 165 -5.61 7.90 8.23
C PHE A 165 -5.35 8.47 9.63
N LYS A 166 -5.98 7.87 10.64
CA LYS A 166 -5.70 8.13 12.06
C LYS A 166 -4.81 7.02 12.64
N PRO A 167 -4.19 7.20 13.83
CA PRO A 167 -3.34 6.16 14.40
C PRO A 167 -4.02 4.79 14.60
N SER A 168 -5.33 4.76 14.86
CA SER A 168 -6.08 3.51 15.00
C SER A 168 -6.36 2.78 13.67
N ASP A 169 -6.12 3.43 12.53
CA ASP A 169 -6.23 2.80 11.21
C ASP A 169 -4.96 1.99 10.87
N VAL A 170 -3.83 2.30 11.52
CA VAL A 170 -2.54 1.61 11.31
C VAL A 170 -2.53 0.31 12.10
N ALA A 171 -2.40 -0.79 11.37
CA ALA A 171 -2.41 -2.13 11.94
C ALA A 171 -1.05 -2.51 12.53
N PHE A 172 0.05 -2.06 11.93
CA PHE A 172 1.43 -2.29 12.37
C PHE A 172 2.40 -1.37 11.60
N LEU A 173 3.63 -1.29 12.09
CA LEU A 173 4.74 -0.62 11.41
C LEU A 173 5.87 -1.62 11.15
N PHE A 174 6.40 -1.64 9.93
CA PHE A 174 7.67 -2.29 9.64
C PHE A 174 8.82 -1.34 10.00
N ILE A 175 9.66 -1.78 10.92
CA ILE A 175 10.84 -1.09 11.43
C ILE A 175 11.88 -2.17 11.76
N PRO A 176 13.17 -2.01 11.41
CA PRO A 176 14.21 -2.95 11.84
C PRO A 176 14.19 -3.21 13.35
N GLU A 177 14.32 -4.47 13.76
CA GLU A 177 14.19 -4.92 15.17
C GLU A 177 15.11 -4.14 16.10
N ALA A 178 16.34 -3.86 15.65
CA ALA A 178 17.33 -3.08 16.38
C ALA A 178 16.83 -1.69 16.81
N LEU A 179 15.82 -1.14 16.12
CA LEU A 179 15.23 0.18 16.40
C LEU A 179 13.92 0.09 17.19
N HIS A 180 13.37 -1.10 17.46
CA HIS A 180 12.07 -1.24 18.13
C HIS A 180 12.03 -0.58 19.51
N GLY A 181 13.10 -0.71 20.29
CA GLY A 181 13.18 -0.09 21.63
C GLY A 181 13.11 1.44 21.57
N ALA A 182 13.85 2.03 20.63
CA ALA A 182 13.84 3.48 20.41
C ALA A 182 12.49 3.97 19.89
N ALA A 183 11.91 3.28 18.91
CA ALA A 183 10.60 3.64 18.35
C ALA A 183 9.46 3.54 19.39
N LYS A 184 9.45 2.49 20.22
CA LYS A 184 8.48 2.34 21.32
C LYS A 184 8.61 3.49 22.33
N SER A 185 9.83 3.80 22.76
CA SER A 185 10.09 4.89 23.71
C SER A 185 9.62 6.23 23.12
N PHE A 186 9.96 6.51 21.86
CA PHE A 186 9.50 7.70 21.15
C PHE A 186 7.97 7.84 21.15
N PHE A 187 7.22 6.80 20.77
CA PHE A 187 5.74 6.90 20.75
C PHE A 187 5.11 6.99 22.16
N ILE A 188 5.76 6.42 23.18
CA ILE A 188 5.36 6.61 24.58
C ILE A 188 5.55 8.07 24.98
N ASP A 189 6.71 8.66 24.69
CA ASP A 189 7.02 10.05 25.03
C ASP A 189 6.07 11.01 24.31
N VAL A 190 5.85 10.82 23.00
CA VAL A 190 4.88 11.61 22.22
C VAL A 190 3.46 11.54 22.82
N LYS A 191 3.06 10.36 23.33
CA LYS A 191 1.76 10.17 23.99
C LYS A 191 1.70 10.90 25.34
N LEU A 192 2.74 10.75 26.17
CA LEU A 192 2.80 11.36 27.51
C LEU A 192 2.87 12.89 27.43
N GLU A 193 3.70 13.41 26.51
CA GLU A 193 3.94 14.83 26.32
C GLU A 193 2.93 15.51 25.38
N ARG A 194 2.03 14.73 24.77
CA ARG A 194 0.97 15.20 23.84
C ARG A 194 1.52 15.97 22.64
N LEU A 195 2.64 15.50 22.09
CA LEU A 195 3.35 16.18 21.00
C LEU A 195 2.82 15.85 19.60
N GLY A 196 1.84 14.95 19.47
CA GLY A 196 1.27 14.60 18.18
C GLY A 196 0.67 13.19 18.13
N PRO A 197 0.49 12.63 16.91
CA PRO A 197 0.05 11.26 16.72
C PRO A 197 1.03 10.26 17.36
N HIS A 198 0.50 9.28 18.07
CA HIS A 198 1.25 8.16 18.60
C HIS A 198 0.66 6.85 18.11
N TYR A 199 1.51 5.86 17.85
CA TYR A 199 1.11 4.58 17.28
C TYR A 199 1.42 3.48 18.30
N SER A 200 0.38 2.81 18.80
CA SER A 200 0.48 1.72 19.77
C SER A 200 0.32 0.33 19.12
N CYS A 201 0.41 0.27 17.79
CA CYS A 201 0.36 -0.97 17.02
C CYS A 201 1.67 -1.76 17.15
N PRO A 202 1.69 -3.05 16.77
CA PRO A 202 2.92 -3.83 16.67
C PRO A 202 3.99 -3.13 15.83
N LEU A 203 5.24 -3.27 16.27
CA LEU A 203 6.43 -3.03 15.44
C LEU A 203 6.93 -4.39 14.98
N LEU A 204 7.12 -4.54 13.67
CA LEU A 204 7.52 -5.78 13.03
C LEU A 204 8.82 -5.54 12.27
N ASP A 205 9.68 -6.56 12.20
CA ASP A 205 10.79 -6.57 11.27
C ASP A 205 10.38 -7.40 10.04
N ALA A 206 10.69 -6.90 8.84
CA ALA A 206 10.36 -7.58 7.59
C ALA A 206 11.21 -8.85 7.37
N ALA A 207 12.31 -9.01 8.11
CA ALA A 207 13.15 -10.20 8.10
C ALA A 207 12.69 -11.29 9.10
N TRP A 208 11.67 -11.01 9.93
CA TRP A 208 11.18 -11.98 10.90
C TRP A 208 10.50 -13.19 10.23
N PRO A 209 10.72 -14.40 10.75
CA PRO A 209 9.97 -15.58 10.33
C PRO A 209 8.50 -15.52 10.80
N GLU A 210 7.66 -16.36 10.19
CA GLU A 210 6.20 -16.42 10.40
C GLU A 210 5.80 -16.51 11.88
N ASP A 211 6.49 -17.36 12.65
CA ASP A 211 6.18 -17.62 14.06
C ASP A 211 6.37 -16.37 14.93
N GLN A 212 7.44 -15.60 14.68
CA GLN A 212 7.67 -14.33 15.38
C GLN A 212 6.63 -13.27 15.00
N LEU A 213 6.26 -13.20 13.72
CA LEU A 213 5.20 -12.31 13.26
C LEU A 213 3.86 -12.67 13.93
N GLN A 214 3.49 -13.95 13.98
CA GLN A 214 2.25 -14.40 14.64
C GLN A 214 2.22 -14.03 16.11
N GLU A 215 3.33 -14.26 16.82
CA GLU A 215 3.45 -13.91 18.23
C GLU A 215 3.29 -12.41 18.47
N ALA A 216 3.89 -11.58 17.59
CA ALA A 216 3.78 -10.13 17.67
C ALA A 216 2.32 -9.64 17.50
N PHE A 217 1.53 -10.28 16.63
CA PHE A 217 0.11 -9.96 16.48
C PHE A 217 -0.75 -10.47 17.64
N ALA A 218 -0.44 -11.64 18.20
CA ALA A 218 -1.19 -12.20 19.33
C ALA A 218 -1.08 -11.31 20.58
N ARG A 219 0.09 -10.71 20.83
CA ARG A 219 0.35 -9.84 22.00
C ARG A 219 -0.43 -8.51 22.01
N VAL A 220 -1.15 -8.18 20.93
CA VAL A 220 -1.96 -6.94 20.82
C VAL A 220 -3.47 -7.21 20.93
N GLU A 221 -3.88 -8.48 20.87
CA GLU A 221 -5.28 -8.89 21.08
C GLU A 221 -5.62 -9.15 22.57
N ASP A 222 -4.63 -9.10 23.46
CA ASP A 222 -4.74 -9.16 24.94
C ASP A 222 -4.65 -7.76 25.60
#